data_AF-A0A3C7W370-F1
#
_entry.id   AF-A0A3C7W370-F1
#
_cell.length_a   1.000
_cell.length_b   1.000
_cell.length_c   1.000
_cell.angle_alpha   90.00
_cell.angle_beta   90.00
_cell.angle_gamma   90.00
#
_symmetry.space_group_name_H-M   'P 1'
#
loop_
_entity.id
_entity.type
_entity.pdbx_description
1 polymer ?
#
loop_
_entity_poly.entity_id
_entity_poly.type
_entity_poly.pdbx_seq_one_letter_code
_entity_poly.pdbx_strand_id
1 'polypeptide(L)'
;WLQQDSVSVRLERLEGAAAVVRIDARVETRDYQDFLAVAEDLNLRMLELVAGAGLSLTAPGQYVAVDRHRQDAPEGRSEAETRLASWREEDRWPFPDLGEAEKEQLRGSLDYPARGPA
;
A
#
# COMPACT_ATOMS: atom_id res chain seq x y z
N TRP A 1 0.45 -22.67 10.38
CA TRP A 1 -0.97 -22.47 10.08
C TRP A 1 -1.18 -21.01 9.75
N LEU A 2 -1.29 -20.68 8.47
CA LEU A 2 -1.52 -19.32 7.98
C LEU A 2 -2.79 -19.38 7.13
N GLN A 3 -3.93 -19.09 7.73
CA GLN A 3 -5.19 -18.99 7.00
C GLN A 3 -5.29 -17.55 6.48
N GLN A 4 -4.60 -17.27 5.37
CA GLN A 4 -4.68 -16.00 4.62
C GLN A 4 -5.74 -16.17 3.54
N ASP A 5 -6.93 -15.58 3.68
CA ASP A 5 -7.99 -15.74 2.67
C ASP A 5 -8.17 -14.62 1.63
N SER A 6 -7.41 -13.51 1.67
CA SER A 6 -7.26 -12.68 0.45
C SER A 6 -6.19 -11.58 0.54
N VAL A 7 -6.13 -10.80 1.61
CA VAL A 7 -5.24 -9.60 1.69
C VAL A 7 -5.03 -9.13 3.13
N SER A 8 -3.85 -8.59 3.46
CA SER A 8 -3.52 -7.94 4.73
C SER A 8 -2.51 -6.81 4.54
N VAL A 9 -2.67 -5.70 5.27
CA VAL A 9 -1.71 -4.59 5.32
C VAL A 9 -1.45 -4.22 6.78
N ARG A 10 -0.19 -4.21 7.21
CA ARG A 10 0.19 -4.04 8.62
C ARG A 10 1.37 -3.09 8.76
N LEU A 11 1.28 -2.14 9.68
CA LEU A 11 2.48 -1.49 10.21
C LEU A 11 3.21 -2.52 11.10
N GLU A 12 4.31 -3.07 10.60
CA GLU A 12 5.04 -4.15 11.28
C GLU A 12 5.94 -3.60 12.38
N ARG A 13 6.75 -2.58 12.07
CA ARG A 13 7.70 -1.96 12.99
C ARG A 13 8.18 -0.60 12.51
N LEU A 14 8.89 0.10 13.39
CA LEU A 14 9.68 1.29 13.07
C LEU A 14 11.16 0.91 13.05
N GLU A 15 11.89 1.30 12.01
CA GLU A 15 13.32 1.10 11.85
C GLU A 15 14.04 2.44 11.68
N GLY A 16 14.66 2.94 12.75
CA GLY A 16 15.26 4.28 12.74
C GLY A 16 14.20 5.35 12.47
N ALA A 17 14.29 6.01 11.31
CA ALA A 17 13.33 7.01 10.85
C ALA A 17 12.33 6.46 9.80
N ALA A 18 12.33 5.15 9.55
CA ALA A 18 11.46 4.49 8.57
C ALA A 18 10.32 3.72 9.25
N ALA A 19 9.13 3.75 8.64
CA ALA A 19 8.03 2.87 8.99
C ALA A 19 8.02 1.67 8.04
N VAL A 20 8.03 0.46 8.60
CA VAL A 20 7.97 -0.79 7.82
C VAL A 20 6.53 -1.26 7.73
N VAL A 21 5.98 -1.23 6.52
CA VAL A 21 4.63 -1.71 6.21
C VAL A 21 4.72 -3.05 5.49
N ARG A 22 4.09 -4.07 6.05
CA ARG A 22 3.99 -5.41 5.46
C ARG A 22 2.66 -5.54 4.72
N ILE A 23 2.74 -6.00 3.47
CA ILE A 23 1.59 -6.24 2.61
C ILE A 23 1.60 -7.71 2.21
N ASP A 24 0.48 -8.39 2.46
CA ASP A 24 0.24 -9.76 2.01
C ASP A 24 -0.97 -9.75 1.06
N ALA A 25 -0.84 -10.38 -0.10
CA ALA A 25 -1.95 -10.55 -1.03
C ALA A 25 -1.85 -11.90 -1.74
N ARG A 26 -3.00 -12.53 -2.00
CA ARG A 26 -3.08 -13.78 -2.76
C ARG A 26 -3.27 -13.47 -4.25
N VAL A 27 -2.45 -14.08 -5.10
CA VAL A 27 -2.68 -14.12 -6.56
C VAL A 27 -3.35 -15.45 -6.91
N GLU A 28 -4.49 -15.40 -7.59
CA GLU A 28 -5.25 -16.59 -8.00
C GLU A 28 -4.67 -17.22 -9.28
N THR A 29 -3.46 -17.78 -9.19
CA THR A 29 -2.85 -18.54 -10.28
C THR A 29 -2.14 -19.78 -9.78
N ARG A 30 -1.99 -20.76 -10.67
CA ARG A 30 -1.15 -21.95 -10.47
C ARG A 30 0.11 -21.92 -11.34
N ASP A 31 0.20 -20.98 -12.28
CA ASP A 31 1.37 -20.79 -13.13
C ASP A 31 2.35 -19.83 -12.47
N TYR A 32 3.63 -20.19 -12.46
CA TYR A 32 4.66 -19.41 -11.79
C TYR A 32 5.02 -18.13 -12.54
N GLN A 33 5.00 -18.14 -13.88
CA GLN A 33 5.26 -16.96 -14.69
C GLN A 33 4.14 -15.93 -14.55
N ASP A 34 2.89 -16.39 -14.52
CA ASP A 34 1.73 -15.52 -14.25
C ASP A 34 1.82 -14.88 -12.87
N PHE A 35 2.24 -15.63 -11.84
CA PHE A 35 2.46 -15.09 -10.50
C PHE A 35 3.50 -13.97 -10.51
N LEU A 36 4.65 -14.19 -11.17
CA LEU A 36 5.72 -13.20 -11.22
C LEU A 36 5.27 -11.93 -11.95
N ALA A 37 4.55 -12.05 -13.05
CA ALA A 37 4.06 -10.91 -13.81
C ALA A 37 3.03 -10.07 -13.02
N VAL A 38 2.11 -10.72 -12.29
CA VAL A 38 1.17 -10.01 -11.39
C VAL A 38 1.91 -9.36 -10.22
N ALA A 39 2.91 -10.03 -9.64
CA ALA A 39 3.69 -9.47 -8.55
C ALA A 39 4.52 -8.25 -8.99
N GLU A 40 5.08 -8.27 -10.20
CA GLU A 40 5.78 -7.14 -10.81
C GLU A 40 4.84 -5.94 -11.00
N ASP A 41 3.67 -6.16 -11.61
CA ASP A 41 2.65 -5.12 -11.82
C ASP A 41 2.21 -4.48 -10.48
N LEU A 42 1.99 -5.29 -9.44
CA LEU A 42 1.63 -4.81 -8.11
C LEU A 42 2.77 -3.96 -7.48
N ASN A 43 4.01 -4.42 -7.60
CA ASN A 43 5.17 -3.68 -7.08
C ASN A 43 5.31 -2.30 -7.75
N LEU A 44 5.15 -2.23 -9.07
CA LEU A 44 5.24 -0.97 -9.81
C LEU A 44 4.14 0.03 -9.42
N ARG A 45 2.90 -0.44 -9.28
CA ARG A 45 1.80 0.41 -8.78
C ARG A 45 2.04 0.95 -7.38
N MET A 46 2.61 0.13 -6.49
CA MET A 46 2.97 0.59 -5.15
C MET A 46 4.03 1.69 -5.19
N LEU A 47 4.99 1.63 -6.11
CA LEU A 47 5.99 2.69 -6.30
C LEU A 47 5.33 4.01 -6.75
N GLU A 48 4.38 3.94 -7.69
CA GLU A 48 3.63 5.11 -8.15
C GLU A 48 2.78 5.73 -7.03
N LEU A 49 2.09 4.90 -6.23
CA LEU A 49 1.33 5.36 -5.06
C LEU A 49 2.22 6.03 -4.01
N VAL A 50 3.39 5.45 -3.72
CA VAL A 50 4.38 6.04 -2.79
C VAL A 50 4.85 7.40 -3.31
N ALA A 51 5.18 7.50 -4.60
CA ALA A 51 5.60 8.75 -5.21
C ALA A 51 4.49 9.82 -5.18
N GLY A 52 3.26 9.46 -5.55
CA GLY A 52 2.10 10.36 -5.54
C GLY A 52 1.72 10.85 -4.14
N ALA A 53 1.93 10.03 -3.11
CA ALA A 53 1.74 10.41 -1.72
C ALA A 53 2.86 11.32 -1.15
N GLY A 54 3.88 11.66 -1.95
CA GLY A 54 5.05 12.42 -1.48
C GLY A 54 5.95 11.62 -0.52
N LEU A 55 5.78 10.30 -0.49
CA LEU A 55 6.58 9.38 0.31
C LEU A 55 7.83 8.95 -0.48
N SER A 56 8.79 8.37 0.21
CA SER A 56 10.01 7.84 -0.42
C SER A 56 10.41 6.53 0.24
N LEU A 57 10.91 5.60 -0.57
CA LEU A 57 11.48 4.37 -0.05
C LEU A 57 12.80 4.67 0.66
N THR A 58 13.07 3.93 1.74
CA THR A 58 14.31 4.06 2.51
C THR A 58 15.24 2.90 2.18
N ALA A 59 16.49 3.21 1.85
CA ALA A 59 17.57 2.25 1.76
C ALA A 59 18.30 2.11 3.11
N PRO A 60 19.07 1.03 3.36
CA PRO A 60 19.94 0.97 4.54
C PRO A 60 20.96 2.12 4.54
N GLY A 61 21.05 2.90 5.63
CA GLY A 61 21.99 4.01 5.72
C GLY A 61 21.75 4.96 6.88
N GLN A 62 22.66 5.92 7.07
CA GLN A 62 22.50 7.01 8.03
C GLN A 62 21.83 8.20 7.33
N TYR A 63 20.66 8.60 7.81
CA TYR A 63 19.92 9.74 7.31
C TYR A 63 20.19 10.97 8.16
N VAL A 64 20.68 12.04 7.55
CA VAL A 64 20.76 13.36 8.20
C VAL A 64 19.57 14.16 7.69
N ALA A 65 18.63 14.46 8.59
CA ALA A 65 17.54 15.37 8.28
C ALA A 65 18.10 16.80 8.18
N VAL A 66 18.42 17.22 6.95
CA VAL A 66 18.70 18.62 6.65
C VAL A 66 17.36 19.25 6.33
N ASP A 67 16.85 20.08 7.24
CA ASP A 67 15.59 20.79 7.01
C ASP A 67 15.78 21.83 5.90
N ARG A 68 15.59 21.38 4.67
CA ARG A 68 15.18 22.21 3.55
C ARG A 68 13.70 21.99 3.47
N HIS A 69 12.89 22.98 3.86
CA HIS A 69 11.43 22.95 3.79
C HIS A 69 10.94 22.06 2.64
N ARG A 70 10.70 20.78 2.94
CA ARG A 70 10.22 19.84 1.94
C ARG A 70 8.81 20.31 1.69
N GLN A 71 8.54 20.73 0.46
CA GLN A 71 7.18 20.96 0.04
C GLN A 71 6.54 19.57 0.01
N ASP A 72 5.89 19.20 1.12
CA ASP A 72 5.02 18.03 1.18
C ASP A 72 4.07 18.11 -0.03
N ALA A 73 3.82 17.00 -0.72
CA ALA A 73 2.82 16.95 -1.77
C ALA A 73 1.45 17.29 -1.14
N PRO A 74 0.93 18.52 -1.32
CA PRO A 74 -0.22 18.98 -0.53
C PRO A 74 -1.48 18.20 -0.91
N GLU A 75 -1.54 17.71 -2.15
CA GLU A 75 -2.60 16.88 -2.69
C GLU A 75 -2.69 15.53 -1.96
N GLY A 76 -1.59 14.78 -1.88
CA GLY A 76 -1.56 13.47 -1.21
C GLY A 76 -1.91 13.54 0.29
N ARG A 77 -1.54 14.65 0.96
CA ARG A 77 -1.93 14.89 2.35
C ARG A 77 -3.43 15.15 2.49
N SER A 78 -3.99 15.99 1.64
CA SER A 78 -5.43 16.29 1.65
C SER A 78 -6.27 15.03 1.41
N GLU A 79 -5.89 14.20 0.45
CA GLU A 79 -6.59 12.94 0.17
C GLU A 79 -6.54 11.96 1.35
N ALA A 80 -5.38 11.84 2.00
CA ALA A 80 -5.23 11.01 3.19
C ALA A 80 -6.12 11.51 4.34
N GLU A 81 -6.19 12.83 4.57
CA GLU A 81 -7.04 13.43 5.59
C GLU A 81 -8.53 13.19 5.30
N THR A 82 -8.97 13.30 4.04
CA THR A 82 -10.35 12.97 3.64
C THR A 82 -10.69 11.49 3.88
N ARG A 83 -9.79 10.55 3.51
CA ARG A 83 -10.01 9.12 3.77
C ARG A 83 -10.06 8.79 5.27
N LEU A 84 -9.22 9.45 6.07
CA LEU A 84 -9.27 9.29 7.53
C LEU A 84 -10.57 9.82 8.14
N ALA A 85 -11.11 10.90 7.58
CA ALA A 85 -12.41 11.43 8.01
C ALA A 85 -13.55 10.46 7.71
N SER A 86 -13.61 9.90 6.49
CA SER A 86 -14.66 8.93 6.14
C SER A 86 -14.59 7.66 6.99
N TRP A 87 -13.39 7.14 7.28
CA TRP A 87 -13.23 5.97 8.15
C TRP A 87 -13.72 6.23 9.59
N ARG A 88 -13.51 7.45 10.10
CA ARG A 88 -13.99 7.86 11.43
C ARG A 88 -15.51 7.97 11.48
N GLU A 89 -16.12 8.53 10.44
CA GLU A 89 -17.58 8.69 10.34
C GLU A 89 -18.30 7.35 10.21
N GLU A 90 -17.71 6.42 9.45
CA GLU A 90 -18.28 5.10 9.18
C GLU A 90 -17.88 4.03 10.23
N ASP A 91 -17.08 4.39 11.24
CA ASP A 91 -16.42 3.50 12.22
C ASP A 91 -15.78 2.25 11.56
N ARG A 92 -15.23 2.46 10.36
CA ARG A 92 -14.69 1.39 9.50
C ARG A 92 -13.18 1.51 9.43
N TRP A 93 -12.52 1.11 10.50
CA TRP A 93 -11.07 1.06 10.53
C TRP A 93 -10.56 -0.15 9.75
N PRO A 94 -9.61 0.02 8.82
CA PRO A 94 -9.02 -1.10 8.07
C PRO A 94 -8.02 -1.92 8.92
N PHE A 95 -8.01 -1.72 10.24
CA PHE A 95 -7.12 -2.37 11.18
C PHE A 95 -7.94 -3.03 12.32
N PRO A 96 -7.55 -4.22 12.80
CA PRO A 96 -6.41 -5.01 12.37
C PRO A 96 -6.61 -5.67 10.99
N ASP A 97 -7.84 -6.04 10.63
CA ASP A 97 -8.14 -6.79 9.42
C ASP A 97 -9.27 -6.11 8.64
N LEU A 98 -9.20 -6.20 7.31
CA LEU A 98 -10.28 -5.75 6.44
C LEU A 98 -11.53 -6.61 6.68
N GLY A 99 -12.70 -6.00 6.60
CA GLY A 99 -13.98 -6.73 6.66
C GLY A 99 -14.15 -7.66 5.46
N GLU A 100 -14.89 -8.76 5.61
CA GLU A 100 -15.13 -9.73 4.51
C GLU A 100 -15.78 -9.07 3.28
N ALA A 101 -16.72 -8.15 3.48
CA ALA A 101 -17.35 -7.41 2.39
C ALA A 101 -16.36 -6.50 1.63
N GLU A 102 -15.35 -5.98 2.30
CA GLU A 102 -14.31 -5.14 1.70
C GLU A 102 -13.29 -5.99 0.95
N LYS A 103 -12.90 -7.14 1.52
CA LYS A 103 -12.07 -8.14 0.83
C LYS A 103 -12.70 -8.60 -0.48
N GLU A 104 -14.02 -8.80 -0.49
CA GLU A 104 -14.73 -9.20 -1.71
C GLU A 104 -14.83 -8.07 -2.73
N GLN A 105 -14.98 -6.82 -2.29
CA GLN A 105 -14.92 -5.65 -3.19
C GLN A 105 -13.54 -5.45 -3.81
N LEU A 106 -12.46 -5.81 -3.09
CA LEU A 106 -11.09 -5.74 -3.60
C LEU A 106 -10.75 -6.89 -4.55
N ARG A 107 -11.49 -7.99 -4.52
CA ARG A 107 -11.22 -9.16 -5.37
C ARG A 107 -11.43 -8.81 -6.84
N GLY A 108 -10.36 -8.86 -7.63
CA GLY A 108 -10.41 -8.60 -9.06
C GLY A 108 -10.72 -7.15 -9.45
N SER A 109 -10.54 -6.19 -8.54
CA SER A 109 -10.81 -4.77 -8.80
C SER A 109 -9.68 -4.06 -9.58
N LEU A 110 -8.50 -4.67 -9.67
CA LEU A 110 -7.37 -4.14 -10.42
C LEU A 110 -7.40 -4.65 -11.87
N ASP A 111 -7.39 -3.73 -12.82
CA ASP A 111 -7.14 -4.04 -14.23
C ASP A 111 -5.74 -4.65 -14.39
N TYR A 112 -5.61 -5.82 -15.00
CA TYR A 112 -4.32 -6.46 -15.28
C TYR A 112 -4.18 -6.90 -16.74
N PRO A 113 -3.04 -6.64 -17.42
CA PRO A 113 -1.94 -5.78 -16.94
C PRO A 113 -2.36 -4.30 -16.87
N ALA A 114 -1.63 -3.48 -16.09
CA ALA A 114 -1.84 -2.03 -16.08
C ALA A 114 -1.81 -1.49 -17.53
N ARG A 115 -2.82 -0.71 -17.91
CA ARG A 115 -2.82 -0.01 -19.21
C ARG A 115 -1.93 1.24 -19.11
N GLY A 116 -0.61 1.04 -19.21
CA GLY A 116 0.39 2.11 -19.10
C GLY A 116 0.81 2.39 -17.65
N PRO A 117 1.69 3.39 -17.41
CA PRO A 117 1.92 3.90 -16.05
C PRO A 117 0.57 4.35 -15.47
N ALA A 118 0.26 3.93 -14.24
CA ALA A 118 -1.07 4.15 -13.65
C ALA A 118 -1.34 5.62 -13.34
#